data_AF-A0A4V4L172-F1
#
_entry.id   AF-A0A4V4L172-F1
#
_cell.length_a   1.000
_cell.length_b   1.000
_cell.length_c   1.000
_cell.angle_alpha   90.00
_cell.angle_beta   90.00
_cell.angle_gamma   90.00
#
_symmetry.space_group_name_H-M   'P 1'
#
loop_
_entity.id
_entity.type
_entity.pdbx_description
1 polymer ?
#
loop_
_entity_poly.entity_id
_entity_poly.type
_entity_poly.pdbx_seq_one_letter_code
_entity_poly.pdbx_strand_id
1 'polypeptide(L)'
;MDHYSLRQRVIDMQREPSEATADRAAEDVTNTSRENIFLFVPNLIGYARIILTVVSLYFMPVHPRRCSAIYVVSCLLDALDGWAARRFIQGTKFGAVLDMVTDRCTTTCLLVFLATAMPKWAMLFQLLISLDLASHYMHMYATLSMGESGQSHKQVDAKRSWLLHLYYTNQIVLFTLCAMNELFFVALYLLAFAEQESKLSGDSMKKVIQSEPWSAGAMEIARANKIQSSIPTALVRLSVLPMLIKQYINIQQLIVASQWLAEGDAAERARQSVTR
;
A
#
# COMPACT_ATOMS: atom_id res chain seq x y z
N MET A 1 62.69 -10.01 29.20
CA MET A 1 61.34 -10.35 28.68
C MET A 1 61.33 -11.83 28.40
N ASP A 2 60.75 -12.62 29.31
CA ASP A 2 60.95 -14.07 29.34
C ASP A 2 60.21 -14.78 28.20
N HIS A 3 60.97 -15.55 27.42
CA HIS A 3 60.52 -16.39 26.32
C HIS A 3 59.41 -17.39 26.73
N TYR A 4 59.32 -17.73 28.01
CA TYR A 4 58.27 -18.58 28.57
C TYR A 4 56.88 -17.91 28.61
N SER A 5 56.82 -16.61 28.92
CA SER A 5 55.56 -15.86 28.97
C SER A 5 54.91 -15.66 27.60
N LEU A 6 55.73 -15.59 26.55
CA LEU A 6 55.28 -15.47 25.16
C LEU A 6 54.74 -16.79 24.63
N ARG A 7 55.38 -17.93 24.96
CA ARG A 7 54.88 -19.25 24.59
C ARG A 7 53.52 -19.57 25.21
N GLN A 8 53.31 -19.21 26.49
CA GLN A 8 52.03 -19.45 27.15
C GLN A 8 50.89 -18.64 26.53
N ARG A 9 51.16 -17.37 26.18
CA ARG A 9 50.19 -16.50 25.49
C ARG A 9 49.82 -16.99 24.09
N VAL A 10 50.76 -17.59 23.35
CA VAL A 10 50.48 -18.18 22.03
C VAL A 10 49.62 -19.43 22.16
N ILE A 11 49.86 -20.26 23.18
CA ILE A 11 49.04 -21.45 23.47
C ILE A 11 47.62 -21.06 23.90
N ASP A 12 47.48 -20.00 24.71
CA ASP A 12 46.17 -19.49 25.13
C ASP A 12 45.38 -18.84 23.97
N MET A 13 46.05 -18.24 22.98
CA MET A 13 45.42 -17.72 21.75
C MET A 13 45.01 -18.81 20.75
N GLN A 14 45.60 -20.02 20.82
CA GLN A 14 45.28 -21.15 19.95
C GLN A 14 44.27 -22.13 20.57
N ARG A 15 43.78 -21.84 21.78
CA ARG A 15 42.76 -22.66 22.42
C ARG A 15 41.41 -22.35 21.77
N GLU A 16 40.98 -23.22 20.86
CA GLU A 16 39.63 -23.16 20.32
C GLU A 16 38.61 -23.11 21.47
N PRO A 17 37.56 -22.27 21.37
CA PRO A 17 36.51 -22.27 22.37
C PRO A 17 35.97 -23.70 22.50
N SER A 18 36.00 -24.25 23.71
CA SER A 18 35.44 -25.58 24.00
C SER A 18 34.04 -25.66 23.39
N GLU A 19 33.67 -26.82 22.81
CA GLU A 19 32.32 -27.07 22.28
C GLU A 19 31.24 -26.64 23.28
N ALA A 20 31.46 -26.77 24.59
CA ALA A 20 30.55 -26.31 25.63
C ALA A 20 30.38 -24.77 25.71
N THR A 21 31.37 -23.99 25.29
CA THR A 21 31.31 -22.51 25.18
C THR A 21 30.71 -22.07 23.85
N ALA A 22 30.97 -22.82 22.76
CA ALA A 22 30.34 -22.59 21.46
C ALA A 22 28.85 -22.96 21.48
N ASP A 23 28.49 -24.07 22.12
CA ASP A 23 27.12 -24.50 22.37
C ASP A 23 26.40 -23.57 23.32
N ARG A 24 27.06 -23.02 24.35
CA ARG A 24 26.47 -21.98 25.21
C ARG A 24 26.27 -20.65 24.49
N ALA A 25 27.17 -20.26 23.59
CA ALA A 25 26.99 -19.09 22.74
C ALA A 25 25.90 -19.32 21.67
N ALA A 26 25.76 -20.55 21.16
CA ALA A 26 24.69 -20.94 20.27
C ALA A 26 23.33 -21.08 21.00
N GLU A 27 23.32 -21.54 22.26
CA GLU A 27 22.15 -21.56 23.14
C GLU A 27 21.72 -20.16 23.56
N ASP A 28 22.65 -19.25 23.83
CA ASP A 28 22.34 -17.85 24.20
C ASP A 28 21.79 -17.06 22.99
N VAL A 29 22.28 -17.34 21.77
CA VAL A 29 21.72 -16.80 20.52
C VAL A 29 20.35 -17.42 20.18
N THR A 30 20.07 -18.65 20.61
CA THR A 30 18.75 -19.29 20.39
C THR A 30 17.71 -18.92 21.45
N ASN A 31 18.14 -18.37 22.60
CA ASN A 31 17.27 -17.89 23.67
C ASN A 31 17.04 -16.37 23.67
N THR A 32 17.50 -15.65 22.64
CA THR A 32 16.81 -14.42 22.25
C THR A 32 15.43 -14.81 21.75
N SER A 33 14.40 -14.55 22.57
CA SER A 33 12.99 -14.67 22.22
C SER A 33 12.77 -14.24 20.76
N ARG A 34 12.55 -15.20 19.87
CA ARG A 34 12.39 -14.95 18.42
C ARG A 34 11.40 -13.82 18.24
N GLU A 35 11.87 -12.66 17.79
CA GLU A 35 11.02 -11.51 17.58
C GLU A 35 9.94 -11.86 16.55
N ASN A 36 8.69 -11.80 16.98
CA ASN A 36 7.58 -12.10 16.10
C ASN A 36 7.25 -10.86 15.27
N ILE A 37 7.80 -10.79 14.05
CA ILE A 37 7.59 -9.70 13.11
C ILE A 37 6.09 -9.44 12.87
N PHE A 38 5.25 -10.47 12.88
CA PHE A 38 3.80 -10.33 12.68
C PHE A 38 3.13 -9.51 13.79
N LEU A 39 3.71 -9.48 14.99
CA LEU A 39 3.17 -8.76 16.15
C LEU A 39 3.79 -7.38 16.36
N PHE A 40 4.60 -6.91 15.40
CA PHE A 40 5.12 -5.55 15.45
C PHE A 40 3.97 -4.53 15.40
N VAL A 41 4.11 -3.43 16.15
CA VAL A 41 3.10 -2.38 16.26
C VAL A 41 2.61 -1.87 14.90
N PRO A 42 3.48 -1.54 13.91
CA PRO A 42 2.99 -1.13 12.58
C PRO A 42 2.16 -2.21 11.88
N ASN A 43 2.51 -3.50 12.02
CA ASN A 43 1.77 -4.59 11.38
C ASN A 43 0.41 -4.81 12.04
N LEU A 44 0.30 -4.64 13.36
CA LEU A 44 -0.98 -4.68 14.06
C LEU A 44 -1.91 -3.54 13.62
N ILE A 45 -1.37 -2.34 13.39
CA ILE A 45 -2.13 -1.23 12.81
C ILE A 45 -2.58 -1.60 11.39
N GLY A 46 -1.71 -2.20 10.57
CA GLY A 46 -2.07 -2.73 9.25
C GLY A 46 -3.23 -3.73 9.29
N TYR A 47 -3.23 -4.67 10.24
CA TYR A 47 -4.36 -5.59 10.42
C TYR A 47 -5.65 -4.88 10.84
N ALA A 48 -5.55 -3.88 11.71
CA ALA A 48 -6.70 -3.06 12.08
C ALA A 48 -7.27 -2.31 10.86
N ARG A 49 -6.42 -1.82 9.94
CA ARG A 49 -6.83 -1.20 8.68
C ARG A 49 -7.57 -2.18 7.78
N ILE A 50 -7.11 -3.42 7.65
CA ILE A 50 -7.83 -4.46 6.90
C ILE A 50 -9.24 -4.67 7.46
N ILE A 51 -9.38 -4.75 8.79
CA ILE A 51 -10.70 -4.89 9.44
C ILE A 51 -11.57 -3.66 9.15
N LEU A 52 -11.02 -2.45 9.29
CA LEU A 52 -11.76 -1.21 8.99
C LEU A 52 -12.21 -1.16 7.52
N THR A 53 -11.37 -1.61 6.58
CA THR A 53 -11.73 -1.73 5.17
C THR A 53 -12.92 -2.67 5.01
N VAL A 54 -12.88 -3.89 5.58
CA VAL A 54 -14.01 -4.83 5.52
C VAL A 54 -15.30 -4.22 6.10
N VAL A 55 -15.19 -3.55 7.25
CA VAL A 55 -16.34 -2.87 7.88
C VAL A 55 -16.86 -1.72 6.99
N SER A 56 -15.97 -0.96 6.35
CA SER A 56 -16.38 0.09 5.41
C SER A 56 -17.13 -0.48 4.21
N LEU A 57 -16.67 -1.60 3.65
CA LEU A 57 -17.33 -2.31 2.54
C LEU A 57 -18.72 -2.79 2.92
N TYR A 58 -18.90 -3.27 4.15
CA TYR A 58 -20.22 -3.65 4.66
C TYR A 58 -21.20 -2.47 4.65
N PHE A 59 -20.76 -1.28 5.06
CA PHE A 59 -21.60 -0.08 5.08
C PHE A 59 -21.72 0.63 3.74
N MET A 60 -20.85 0.31 2.78
CA MET A 60 -20.69 1.01 1.51
C MET A 60 -21.99 1.17 0.71
N PRO A 61 -22.87 0.16 0.54
CA PRO A 61 -24.09 0.36 -0.24
C PRO A 61 -25.20 1.12 0.50
N VAL A 62 -25.21 1.10 1.85
CA VAL A 62 -26.39 1.54 2.63
C VAL A 62 -26.15 2.82 3.42
N HIS A 63 -24.96 3.03 3.97
CA HIS A 63 -24.69 4.12 4.92
C HIS A 63 -23.46 4.94 4.50
N PRO A 64 -23.59 5.84 3.51
CA PRO A 64 -22.43 6.50 2.91
C PRO A 64 -21.62 7.36 3.88
N ARG A 65 -22.28 8.04 4.83
CA ARG A 65 -21.60 8.84 5.86
C ARG A 65 -20.75 7.97 6.81
N ARG A 66 -21.27 6.81 7.22
CA ARG A 66 -20.55 5.88 8.11
C ARG A 66 -19.41 5.21 7.36
N CYS A 67 -19.67 4.75 6.13
CA CYS A 67 -18.65 4.19 5.25
C CYS A 67 -17.47 5.15 5.08
N SER A 68 -17.73 6.39 4.66
CA SER A 68 -16.66 7.38 4.44
C SER A 68 -15.93 7.76 5.73
N ALA A 69 -16.61 7.85 6.88
CA ALA A 69 -15.94 8.11 8.15
C ALA A 69 -14.96 6.98 8.53
N ILE A 70 -15.39 5.72 8.42
CA ILE A 70 -14.55 4.55 8.70
C ILE A 70 -13.39 4.46 7.71
N TYR A 71 -13.66 4.72 6.42
CA TYR A 71 -12.65 4.75 5.37
C TYR A 71 -11.58 5.80 5.65
N VAL A 72 -11.97 7.04 5.99
CA VAL A 72 -11.03 8.11 6.33
C VAL A 72 -10.20 7.75 7.56
N VAL A 73 -10.79 7.12 8.58
CA VAL A 73 -10.03 6.63 9.74
C VAL A 73 -9.00 5.58 9.30
N SER A 74 -9.35 4.65 8.41
CA SER A 74 -8.41 3.67 7.85
C SER A 74 -7.24 4.35 7.13
N CYS A 75 -7.52 5.37 6.30
CA CYS A 75 -6.48 6.17 5.63
C CYS A 75 -5.61 6.98 6.60
N LEU A 76 -6.12 7.40 7.75
CA LEU A 76 -5.29 8.10 8.76
C LEU A 76 -4.38 7.14 9.51
N LEU A 77 -4.82 5.88 9.71
CA LEU A 77 -4.01 4.85 10.34
C LEU A 77 -2.81 4.42 9.48
N ASP A 78 -2.89 4.59 8.16
CA ASP A 78 -1.77 4.46 7.22
C ASP A 78 -0.56 5.32 7.62
N ALA A 79 -0.79 6.62 7.82
CA ALA A 79 0.28 7.51 8.24
C ALA A 79 0.82 7.14 9.64
N LEU A 80 -0.04 6.57 10.49
CA LEU A 80 0.33 6.15 11.84
C LEU A 80 1.18 4.88 11.85
N ASP A 81 0.91 3.90 11.00
CA ASP A 81 1.74 2.68 10.92
C ASP A 81 3.16 3.00 10.42
N GLY A 82 3.30 3.87 9.41
CA GLY A 82 4.59 4.33 8.92
C GLY A 82 5.35 5.14 9.97
N TRP A 83 4.63 5.98 10.73
CA TRP A 83 5.23 6.69 11.86
C TRP A 83 5.69 5.73 12.97
N ALA A 84 4.87 4.74 13.32
CA ALA A 84 5.19 3.73 14.33
C ALA A 84 6.41 2.89 13.90
N ALA A 85 6.47 2.46 12.64
CA ALA A 85 7.59 1.70 12.08
C ALA A 85 8.93 2.46 12.24
N ARG A 86 8.93 3.78 11.97
CA ARG A 86 10.12 4.63 12.15
C ARG A 86 10.45 4.89 13.62
N ARG A 87 9.44 5.14 14.44
CA ARG A 87 9.61 5.50 15.86
C ARG A 87 10.07 4.32 16.74
N PHE A 88 9.62 3.11 16.42
CA PHE A 88 9.96 1.88 17.13
C PHE A 88 11.04 1.05 16.44
N ILE A 89 11.56 1.49 15.29
CA ILE A 89 12.57 0.76 14.50
C ILE A 89 12.06 -0.65 14.16
N GLN A 90 10.77 -0.74 13.80
CA GLN A 90 10.06 -1.98 13.48
C GLN A 90 9.72 -2.07 11.97
N GLY A 91 10.48 -1.37 11.13
CA GLY A 91 10.33 -1.42 9.67
C GLY A 91 10.78 -2.78 9.12
N THR A 92 9.92 -3.48 8.39
CA THR A 92 10.20 -4.80 7.83
C THR A 92 9.74 -4.90 6.38
N LYS A 93 10.36 -5.80 5.59
CA LYS A 93 9.90 -6.11 4.21
C LYS A 93 8.44 -6.57 4.20
N PHE A 94 8.07 -7.42 5.16
CA PHE A 94 6.69 -7.88 5.31
C PHE A 94 5.72 -6.72 5.56
N GLY A 95 6.04 -5.83 6.51
CA GLY A 95 5.19 -4.68 6.82
C GLY A 95 5.03 -3.74 5.62
N ALA A 96 6.10 -3.48 4.87
CA ALA A 96 6.03 -2.66 3.66
C ALA A 96 5.14 -3.28 2.56
N VAL A 97 5.18 -4.59 2.37
CA VAL A 97 4.30 -5.29 1.43
C VAL A 97 2.84 -5.30 1.94
N LEU A 98 2.64 -5.56 3.23
CA LEU A 98 1.32 -5.58 3.86
C LEU A 98 0.61 -4.24 3.73
N ASP A 99 1.32 -3.15 4.02
CA ASP A 99 0.85 -1.77 3.88
C ASP A 99 0.41 -1.48 2.43
N MET A 100 1.32 -1.69 1.47
CA MET A 100 1.06 -1.47 0.04
C MET A 100 -0.16 -2.28 -0.43
N VAL A 101 -0.24 -3.57 -0.10
CA VAL A 101 -1.37 -4.43 -0.52
C VAL A 101 -2.68 -3.95 0.09
N THR A 102 -2.68 -3.57 1.37
CA THR A 102 -3.88 -3.09 2.08
C THR A 102 -4.44 -1.82 1.46
N ASP A 103 -3.57 -0.87 1.10
CA ASP A 103 -3.95 0.32 0.34
C ASP A 103 -4.64 -0.03 -0.96
N ARG A 104 -3.97 -0.85 -1.78
CA ARG A 104 -4.43 -1.16 -3.12
C ARG A 104 -5.77 -1.89 -3.08
N CYS A 105 -5.94 -2.83 -2.15
CA CYS A 105 -7.22 -3.51 -1.95
C CYS A 105 -8.32 -2.51 -1.56
N THR A 106 -8.04 -1.60 -0.63
CA THR A 106 -9.00 -0.61 -0.13
C THR A 106 -9.50 0.31 -1.25
N THR A 107 -8.58 0.94 -2.00
CA THR A 107 -8.93 1.80 -3.14
C THR A 107 -9.61 1.02 -4.26
N THR A 108 -9.15 -0.21 -4.55
CA THR A 108 -9.76 -1.06 -5.60
C THR A 108 -11.21 -1.39 -5.28
N CYS A 109 -11.52 -1.78 -4.04
CA CYS A 109 -12.90 -2.09 -3.66
C CYS A 109 -13.82 -0.86 -3.80
N LEU A 110 -13.33 0.33 -3.44
CA LEU A 110 -14.05 1.59 -3.65
C LEU A 110 -14.30 1.86 -5.15
N LEU A 111 -13.28 1.68 -5.99
CA LEU A 111 -13.39 1.88 -7.44
C LEU A 111 -14.32 0.87 -8.12
N VAL A 112 -14.31 -0.38 -7.67
CA VAL A 112 -15.25 -1.41 -8.14
C VAL A 112 -16.69 -1.01 -7.80
N PHE A 113 -16.95 -0.54 -6.58
CA PHE A 113 -18.26 -0.02 -6.23
C PHE A 113 -18.64 1.17 -7.13
N LEU A 114 -17.74 2.13 -7.33
CA LEU A 114 -17.98 3.27 -8.22
C LEU A 114 -18.28 2.85 -9.67
N ALA A 115 -17.64 1.80 -10.18
CA ALA A 115 -17.92 1.25 -11.50
C ALA A 115 -19.35 0.70 -11.62
N THR A 116 -19.88 0.10 -10.55
CA THR A 116 -21.28 -0.35 -10.50
C THR A 116 -22.26 0.82 -10.29
N ALA A 117 -21.87 1.82 -9.49
CA ALA A 117 -22.71 2.95 -9.12
C ALA A 117 -22.83 4.00 -10.24
N MET A 118 -21.80 4.14 -11.07
CA MET A 118 -21.72 5.05 -12.22
C MET A 118 -21.25 4.32 -13.49
N PRO A 119 -22.11 3.48 -14.10
CA PRO A 119 -21.72 2.62 -15.23
C PRO A 119 -21.15 3.38 -16.44
N LYS A 120 -21.55 4.63 -16.65
CA LYS A 120 -21.04 5.51 -17.72
C LYS A 120 -19.50 5.67 -17.66
N TRP A 121 -18.93 5.60 -16.46
CA TRP A 121 -17.50 5.77 -16.21
C TRP A 121 -16.80 4.45 -15.84
N ALA A 122 -17.50 3.31 -15.91
CA ALA A 122 -16.97 2.00 -15.49
C ALA A 122 -15.67 1.63 -16.20
N MET A 123 -15.56 1.92 -17.50
CA MET A 123 -14.33 1.68 -18.27
C MET A 123 -13.14 2.47 -17.70
N LEU A 124 -13.35 3.73 -17.29
CA LEU A 124 -12.28 4.53 -16.68
C LEU A 124 -11.86 3.94 -15.33
N PHE A 125 -12.81 3.53 -14.48
CA PHE A 125 -12.48 2.92 -13.19
C PHE A 125 -11.72 1.60 -13.36
N GLN A 126 -12.08 0.76 -14.33
CA GLN A 126 -11.35 -0.46 -14.64
C GLN A 126 -9.91 -0.18 -15.10
N LEU A 127 -9.72 0.85 -15.94
CA LEU A 127 -8.39 1.28 -16.36
C LEU A 127 -7.56 1.84 -15.19
N LEU A 128 -8.17 2.62 -14.30
CA LEU A 128 -7.51 3.14 -13.09
C LEU A 128 -7.07 2.01 -12.16
N ILE A 129 -7.93 1.02 -11.89
CA ILE A 129 -7.58 -0.18 -11.11
C ILE A 129 -6.40 -0.91 -11.75
N SER A 130 -6.47 -1.14 -13.06
CA SER A 130 -5.44 -1.87 -13.81
C SER A 130 -4.09 -1.16 -13.76
N LEU A 131 -4.10 0.17 -13.98
CA LEU A 131 -2.89 1.00 -13.93
C LEU A 131 -2.29 1.02 -12.53
N ASP A 132 -3.11 1.18 -11.50
CA ASP A 132 -2.67 1.28 -10.12
C ASP A 132 -2.04 -0.04 -9.63
N LEU A 133 -2.71 -1.18 -9.87
CA LEU A 133 -2.18 -2.50 -9.56
C LEU A 133 -0.90 -2.81 -10.35
N ALA A 134 -0.88 -2.57 -11.66
CA ALA A 134 0.29 -2.85 -12.49
C ALA A 134 1.50 -2.00 -12.09
N SER A 135 1.31 -0.69 -11.87
CA SER A 135 2.40 0.23 -11.52
C SER A 135 3.02 -0.09 -10.16
N HIS A 136 2.21 -0.42 -9.15
CA HIS A 136 2.70 -0.77 -7.82
C HIS A 136 3.31 -2.18 -7.79
N TYR A 137 2.69 -3.16 -8.44
CA TYR A 137 3.22 -4.52 -8.52
C TYR A 137 4.59 -4.55 -9.20
N MET A 138 4.72 -3.90 -10.36
CA MET A 138 6.00 -3.81 -11.08
C MET A 138 7.06 -3.08 -10.26
N HIS A 139 6.70 -1.97 -9.61
CA HIS A 139 7.65 -1.21 -8.78
C HIS A 139 8.12 -1.99 -7.55
N MET A 140 7.21 -2.67 -6.86
CA MET A 140 7.54 -3.52 -5.72
C MET A 140 8.44 -4.68 -6.14
N TYR A 141 8.09 -5.39 -7.22
CA TYR A 141 8.88 -6.52 -7.72
C TYR A 141 10.27 -6.08 -8.16
N ALA A 142 10.38 -4.94 -8.87
CA ALA A 142 11.66 -4.35 -9.25
C ALA A 142 12.50 -4.01 -8.01
N THR A 143 11.91 -3.36 -7.01
CA THR A 143 12.63 -2.95 -5.79
C THR A 143 13.13 -4.13 -4.97
N LEU A 144 12.31 -5.19 -4.83
CA LEU A 144 12.69 -6.39 -4.09
C LEU A 144 13.75 -7.22 -4.83
N SER A 145 13.57 -7.45 -6.13
CA SER A 145 14.46 -8.30 -6.94
C SER A 145 15.81 -7.63 -7.22
N MET A 146 15.78 -6.32 -7.53
CA MET A 146 16.98 -5.56 -7.84
C MET A 146 17.70 -5.03 -6.60
N GLY A 147 16.96 -4.78 -5.51
CA GLY A 147 17.54 -4.32 -4.23
C GLY A 147 18.44 -5.37 -3.56
N GLU A 148 18.17 -6.66 -3.76
CA GLU A 148 19.01 -7.76 -3.25
C GLU A 148 20.26 -8.00 -4.10
N SER A 149 20.23 -7.60 -5.38
CA SER A 149 21.31 -7.86 -6.35
C SER A 149 22.54 -6.94 -6.20
N GLY A 150 22.63 -6.15 -5.13
CA GLY A 150 23.80 -5.30 -4.84
C GLY A 150 24.09 -4.20 -5.88
N GLN A 151 23.18 -3.96 -6.82
CA GLN A 151 23.23 -2.84 -7.78
C GLN A 151 22.85 -1.51 -7.10
N SER A 152 23.34 -1.33 -5.87
CA SER A 152 23.24 -0.11 -5.11
C SER A 152 24.22 0.90 -5.72
N HIS A 153 23.69 2.01 -6.25
CA HIS A 153 24.42 3.22 -6.62
C HIS A 153 25.29 3.25 -7.89
N LYS A 154 25.05 2.42 -8.91
CA LYS A 154 25.58 2.69 -10.26
C LYS A 154 24.46 2.95 -11.27
N GLN A 155 24.12 4.24 -11.38
CA GLN A 155 23.43 4.88 -12.52
C GLN A 155 21.99 4.43 -12.84
N VAL A 156 21.07 4.52 -11.88
CA VAL A 156 19.66 4.82 -12.25
C VAL A 156 19.43 6.28 -11.94
N ASP A 157 20.00 7.10 -12.82
CA ASP A 157 20.16 8.54 -12.65
C ASP A 157 18.85 9.24 -12.33
N ALA A 158 18.97 10.25 -11.46
CA ALA A 158 17.97 11.21 -11.01
C ALA A 158 17.31 12.06 -12.14
N LYS A 159 17.34 11.58 -13.39
CA LYS A 159 16.79 12.22 -14.60
C LYS A 159 15.60 11.51 -15.22
N ARG A 160 15.19 10.31 -14.76
CA ARG A 160 14.10 9.56 -15.43
C ARG A 160 12.72 10.24 -15.34
N SER A 161 12.45 10.98 -14.26
CA SER A 161 11.41 12.02 -14.21
C SER A 161 11.54 12.82 -12.92
N TRP A 162 11.80 14.14 -13.03
CA TRP A 162 11.90 15.05 -11.88
C TRP A 162 10.70 14.94 -10.93
N LEU A 163 9.50 14.75 -11.50
CA LEU A 163 8.26 14.62 -10.74
C LEU A 163 8.21 13.34 -9.90
N LEU A 164 8.66 12.20 -10.42
CA LEU A 164 8.72 10.93 -9.68
C LEU A 164 9.74 11.03 -8.54
N HIS A 165 10.88 11.67 -8.79
CA HIS A 165 11.87 11.94 -7.76
C HIS A 165 11.31 12.84 -6.65
N LEU A 166 10.65 13.96 -7.00
CA LEU A 166 10.00 14.85 -6.04
C LEU A 166 8.95 14.11 -5.20
N TYR A 167 8.14 13.26 -5.85
CA TYR A 167 7.11 12.45 -5.21
C TYR A 167 7.68 11.52 -4.14
N TYR A 168 8.78 10.81 -4.43
CA TYR A 168 9.39 9.88 -3.46
C TYR A 168 10.34 10.52 -2.46
N THR A 169 10.91 11.69 -2.78
CA THR A 169 11.87 12.38 -1.90
C THR A 169 11.17 13.18 -0.82
N ASN A 170 10.04 13.82 -1.15
CA ASN A 170 9.34 14.70 -0.22
C ASN A 170 8.10 14.01 0.34
N GLN A 171 8.17 13.59 1.62
CA GLN A 171 7.06 12.94 2.32
C GLN A 171 5.78 13.79 2.32
N ILE A 172 5.89 15.13 2.37
CA ILE A 172 4.73 16.02 2.33
C ILE A 172 4.02 15.91 0.97
N VAL A 173 4.78 15.87 -0.12
CA VAL A 173 4.23 15.71 -1.48
C VAL A 173 3.58 14.34 -1.63
N LEU A 174 4.26 13.28 -1.17
CA LEU A 174 3.75 11.91 -1.17
C LEU A 174 2.39 11.81 -0.45
N PHE A 175 2.35 12.20 0.84
CA PHE A 175 1.15 12.14 1.64
C PHE A 175 0.04 13.04 1.10
N THR A 176 0.36 14.24 0.63
CA THR A 176 -0.65 15.17 0.08
C THR A 176 -1.28 14.62 -1.19
N LEU A 177 -0.48 14.10 -2.13
CA LEU A 177 -1.01 13.55 -3.38
C LEU A 177 -1.81 12.26 -3.15
N CYS A 178 -1.36 11.38 -2.25
CA CYS A 178 -2.13 10.20 -1.85
C CYS A 178 -3.46 10.60 -1.18
N ALA A 179 -3.42 11.51 -0.20
CA ALA A 179 -4.61 11.97 0.51
C ALA A 179 -5.61 12.66 -0.43
N MET A 180 -5.14 13.47 -1.38
CA MET A 180 -6.02 14.11 -2.37
C MET A 180 -6.59 13.11 -3.38
N ASN A 181 -5.82 12.08 -3.76
CA ASN A 181 -6.31 11.00 -4.60
C ASN A 181 -7.42 10.20 -3.91
N GLU A 182 -7.22 9.81 -2.65
CA GLU A 182 -8.26 9.14 -1.86
C GLU A 182 -9.47 10.04 -1.62
N LEU A 183 -9.25 11.33 -1.33
CA LEU A 183 -10.32 12.32 -1.20
C LEU A 183 -11.17 12.42 -2.47
N PHE A 184 -10.55 12.39 -3.65
CA PHE A 184 -11.26 12.41 -4.92
C PHE A 184 -12.22 11.22 -5.06
N PHE A 185 -11.76 10.00 -4.79
CA PHE A 185 -12.59 8.81 -4.90
C PHE A 185 -13.68 8.75 -3.83
N VAL A 186 -13.38 9.17 -2.60
CA VAL A 186 -14.40 9.30 -1.54
C VAL A 186 -15.43 10.37 -1.91
N ALA A 187 -15.01 11.49 -2.50
CA ALA A 187 -15.93 12.54 -2.94
C ALA A 187 -16.82 12.07 -4.10
N LEU A 188 -16.27 11.35 -5.08
CA LEU A 188 -17.06 10.69 -6.13
C LEU A 188 -18.04 9.66 -5.56
N TYR A 189 -17.62 8.90 -4.55
CA TYR A 189 -18.50 7.98 -3.85
C TYR A 189 -19.68 8.70 -3.20
N LEU A 190 -19.43 9.79 -2.48
CA LEU A 190 -20.52 10.59 -1.88
C LEU A 190 -21.42 11.22 -2.95
N LEU A 191 -20.85 11.65 -4.09
CA LEU A 191 -21.60 12.22 -5.20
C LEU A 191 -22.53 11.18 -5.87
N ALA A 192 -22.11 9.92 -5.96
CA ALA A 192 -22.92 8.82 -6.48
C ALA A 192 -24.18 8.52 -5.63
N PHE A 193 -24.26 9.05 -4.40
CA PHE A 193 -25.46 9.03 -3.53
C PHE A 193 -26.25 10.35 -3.56
N ALA A 194 -25.70 11.42 -4.16
CA ALA A 194 -26.33 12.73 -4.24
C ALA A 194 -27.11 12.94 -5.55
N GLU A 195 -26.65 12.35 -6.65
CA GLU A 195 -27.27 12.52 -7.98
C GLU A 195 -28.42 11.53 -8.27
N GLN A 196 -28.67 10.58 -7.38
CA GLN A 196 -29.64 9.50 -7.62
C GLN A 196 -31.06 9.92 -7.20
N GLU A 197 -31.91 10.26 -8.17
CA GLU A 197 -33.34 10.47 -7.96
C GLU A 197 -34.09 9.12 -7.89
N SER A 198 -34.75 8.83 -6.77
CA SER A 198 -35.65 7.68 -6.67
C SER A 198 -37.00 7.99 -7.31
N LYS A 199 -37.41 7.17 -8.29
CA LYS A 199 -38.79 7.13 -8.81
C LYS A 199 -39.70 6.15 -8.05
N LEU A 200 -39.19 5.47 -7.03
CA LEU A 200 -39.89 4.39 -6.32
C LEU A 200 -40.46 4.85 -4.98
N SER A 201 -41.71 4.46 -4.70
CA SER A 201 -42.36 4.67 -3.39
C SER A 201 -41.68 3.87 -2.27
N GLY A 202 -41.76 4.37 -1.04
CA GLY A 202 -41.01 3.88 0.12
C GLY A 202 -41.20 2.40 0.48
N ASP A 203 -42.39 1.83 0.23
CA ASP A 203 -42.67 0.42 0.51
C ASP A 203 -42.09 -0.54 -0.54
N SER A 204 -42.13 -0.17 -1.82
CA SER A 204 -41.47 -0.93 -2.89
C SER A 204 -39.96 -0.94 -2.71
N MET A 205 -39.40 0.18 -2.24
CA MET A 205 -37.98 0.30 -1.92
C MET A 205 -37.54 -0.67 -0.81
N LYS A 206 -38.29 -0.77 0.29
CA LYS A 206 -37.98 -1.70 1.40
C LYS A 206 -37.99 -3.16 0.94
N LYS A 207 -38.96 -3.53 0.10
CA LYS A 207 -39.10 -4.90 -0.41
C LYS A 207 -37.94 -5.34 -1.31
N VAL A 208 -37.42 -4.44 -2.15
CA VAL A 208 -36.24 -4.72 -3.00
C VAL A 208 -34.97 -4.85 -2.15
N ILE A 209 -34.78 -3.98 -1.16
CA ILE A 209 -33.62 -4.04 -0.25
C ILE A 209 -33.63 -5.33 0.59
N GLN A 210 -34.80 -5.81 1.01
CA GLN A 210 -34.93 -7.03 1.83
C GLN A 210 -34.76 -8.33 1.06
N SER A 211 -35.08 -8.36 -0.23
CA SER A 211 -35.00 -9.58 -1.04
C SER A 211 -33.57 -9.84 -1.52
N GLU A 212 -32.89 -8.81 -2.03
CA GLU A 212 -31.54 -8.94 -2.60
C GLU A 212 -30.65 -7.75 -2.22
N PRO A 213 -30.17 -7.66 -0.96
CA PRO A 213 -29.51 -6.45 -0.43
C PRO A 213 -28.22 -6.05 -1.18
N TRP A 214 -27.58 -6.99 -1.86
CA TRP A 214 -26.34 -6.79 -2.62
C TRP A 214 -26.56 -6.72 -4.13
N SER A 215 -27.81 -6.80 -4.60
CA SER A 215 -28.12 -6.62 -6.03
C SER A 215 -27.88 -5.18 -6.45
N ALA A 216 -27.43 -4.99 -7.70
CA ALA A 216 -27.20 -3.67 -8.29
C ALA A 216 -28.44 -2.75 -8.14
N GLY A 217 -29.65 -3.30 -8.32
CA GLY A 217 -30.90 -2.54 -8.17
C GLY A 217 -31.20 -2.16 -6.71
N ALA A 218 -30.91 -3.04 -5.74
CA ALA A 218 -31.10 -2.73 -4.33
C ALA A 218 -30.10 -1.66 -3.84
N MET A 219 -28.85 -1.75 -4.29
CA MET A 219 -27.84 -0.73 -4.02
C MET A 219 -28.20 0.61 -4.70
N GLU A 220 -28.76 0.58 -5.90
CA GLU A 220 -29.22 1.79 -6.59
C GLU A 220 -30.34 2.50 -5.83
N ILE A 221 -31.33 1.74 -5.36
CA ILE A 221 -32.45 2.27 -4.56
C ILE A 221 -31.96 2.76 -3.19
N ALA A 222 -31.05 2.02 -2.54
CA ALA A 222 -30.47 2.40 -1.26
C ALA A 222 -29.62 3.69 -1.34
N ARG A 223 -29.21 4.14 -2.53
CA ARG A 223 -28.40 5.36 -2.69
C ARG A 223 -29.20 6.66 -2.63
N ALA A 224 -30.49 6.63 -2.92
CA ALA A 224 -31.26 7.84 -3.22
C ALA A 224 -31.29 8.88 -2.07
N ASN A 225 -30.98 10.14 -2.42
CA ASN A 225 -31.16 11.36 -1.61
C ASN A 225 -30.60 11.33 -0.18
N LYS A 226 -29.43 10.72 0.03
CA LYS A 226 -28.78 10.67 1.37
C LYS A 226 -27.84 11.85 1.64
N ILE A 227 -27.40 12.54 0.61
CA ILE A 227 -26.31 13.53 0.68
C ILE A 227 -26.64 14.76 -0.18
N GLN A 228 -26.35 15.95 0.36
CA GLN A 228 -26.41 17.19 -0.41
C GLN A 228 -25.22 17.26 -1.39
N SER A 229 -25.48 17.51 -2.67
CA SER A 229 -24.46 17.47 -3.73
C SER A 229 -23.39 18.56 -3.66
N SER A 230 -23.62 19.65 -2.92
CA SER A 230 -22.72 20.80 -2.85
C SER A 230 -21.32 20.45 -2.33
N ILE A 231 -21.25 19.76 -1.18
CA ILE A 231 -19.97 19.42 -0.53
C ILE A 231 -19.17 18.41 -1.38
N PRO A 232 -19.73 17.26 -1.81
CA PRO A 232 -19.01 16.32 -2.65
C PRO A 232 -18.51 16.96 -3.96
N THR A 233 -19.31 17.81 -4.59
CA THR A 233 -18.92 18.51 -5.82
C THR A 233 -17.73 19.45 -5.59
N ALA A 234 -17.72 20.19 -4.48
CA ALA A 234 -16.58 21.04 -4.12
C ALA A 234 -15.31 20.21 -3.88
N LEU A 235 -15.42 19.08 -3.18
CA LEU A 235 -14.29 18.19 -2.93
C LEU A 235 -13.73 17.58 -4.21
N VAL A 236 -14.58 17.14 -5.14
CA VAL A 236 -14.15 16.64 -6.47
C VAL A 236 -13.37 17.73 -7.21
N ARG A 237 -13.89 18.96 -7.26
CA ARG A 237 -13.23 20.09 -7.95
C ARG A 237 -11.87 20.43 -7.34
N LEU A 238 -11.76 20.35 -6.01
CA LEU A 238 -10.50 20.60 -5.30
C LEU A 238 -9.45 19.52 -5.58
N SER A 239 -9.87 18.26 -5.65
CA SER A 239 -8.97 17.09 -5.67
C SER A 239 -8.66 16.54 -7.06
N VAL A 240 -9.40 16.95 -8.10
CA VAL A 240 -9.24 16.42 -9.47
C VAL A 240 -7.84 16.63 -10.04
N LEU A 241 -7.25 17.81 -9.85
CA LEU A 241 -5.92 18.10 -10.39
C LEU A 241 -4.82 17.28 -9.70
N PRO A 242 -4.73 17.23 -8.35
CA PRO A 242 -3.85 16.31 -7.64
C PRO A 242 -4.03 14.84 -8.04
N MET A 243 -5.27 14.40 -8.23
CA MET A 243 -5.57 13.03 -8.65
C MET A 243 -5.01 12.76 -10.06
N LEU A 244 -5.19 13.66 -11.04
CA LEU A 244 -4.61 13.51 -12.39
C LEU A 244 -3.08 13.43 -12.35
N ILE A 245 -2.45 14.26 -11.52
CA ILE A 245 -1.00 14.21 -11.28
C ILE A 245 -0.60 12.84 -10.71
N LYS A 246 -1.36 12.31 -9.74
CA LYS A 246 -1.10 10.99 -9.15
C LYS A 246 -1.20 9.86 -10.19
N GLN A 247 -2.16 9.89 -11.09
CA GLN A 247 -2.27 8.87 -12.14
C GLN A 247 -1.16 8.98 -13.19
N TYR A 248 -0.73 10.19 -13.51
CA TYR A 248 0.47 10.38 -14.33
C TYR A 248 1.72 9.80 -13.65
N ILE A 249 1.87 9.99 -12.34
CA ILE A 249 2.94 9.38 -11.54
C ILE A 249 2.85 7.85 -11.60
N ASN A 250 1.66 7.25 -11.50
CA ASN A 250 1.47 5.80 -11.64
C ASN A 250 1.95 5.29 -13.02
N ILE A 251 1.67 6.02 -14.11
CA ILE A 251 2.18 5.70 -15.46
C ILE A 251 3.72 5.76 -15.48
N GLN A 252 4.30 6.84 -14.97
CA GLN A 252 5.76 7.00 -14.92
C GLN A 252 6.42 5.89 -14.10
N GLN A 253 5.83 5.56 -12.95
CA GLN A 253 6.29 4.49 -12.07
C GLN A 253 6.28 3.13 -12.79
N LEU A 254 5.23 2.82 -13.55
CA LEU A 254 5.15 1.59 -14.33
C LEU A 254 6.26 1.52 -15.39
N ILE A 255 6.46 2.60 -16.14
CA ILE A 255 7.49 2.67 -17.20
C ILE A 255 8.89 2.51 -16.59
N VAL A 256 9.19 3.27 -15.54
CA VAL A 256 10.49 3.27 -14.88
C VAL A 256 10.79 1.91 -14.25
N ALA A 257 9.82 1.29 -13.56
CA ALA A 257 9.99 -0.03 -12.97
C ALA A 257 10.23 -1.12 -14.03
N SER A 258 9.49 -1.05 -15.16
CA SER A 258 9.66 -2.01 -16.26
C SER A 258 11.03 -1.89 -16.92
N GLN A 259 11.52 -0.67 -17.12
CA GLN A 259 12.87 -0.44 -17.65
C GLN A 259 13.94 -0.94 -16.69
N TRP A 260 13.78 -0.70 -15.39
CA TRP A 260 14.73 -1.14 -14.37
C TRP A 260 14.86 -2.67 -14.31
N LEU A 261 13.74 -3.39 -14.42
CA LEU A 261 13.75 -4.85 -14.52
C LEU A 261 14.43 -5.35 -15.79
N ALA A 262 14.13 -4.75 -16.95
CA ALA A 262 14.74 -5.14 -18.21
C ALA A 262 16.27 -4.93 -18.21
N GLU A 263 16.75 -3.85 -17.58
CA GLU A 263 18.17 -3.58 -17.36
C GLU A 263 18.82 -4.63 -16.45
N GLY A 264 18.12 -5.02 -15.38
CA GLY A 264 18.53 -6.10 -14.50
C GLY A 264 18.69 -7.44 -15.22
N ASP A 265 17.70 -7.83 -16.02
CA ASP A 265 17.73 -9.05 -16.82
C ASP A 265 18.84 -9.03 -17.88
N ALA A 266 19.12 -7.87 -18.46
CA ALA A 266 20.23 -7.71 -19.41
C ALA A 266 21.59 -7.89 -18.72
N ALA A 267 21.77 -7.28 -17.54
CA ALA A 267 22.99 -7.39 -16.75
C ALA A 267 23.22 -8.84 -16.26
N GLU A 268 22.16 -9.52 -15.82
CA GLU A 268 22.24 -10.91 -15.38
C GLU A 268 22.63 -11.85 -16.51
N ARG A 269 22.02 -11.69 -17.69
CA ARG A 269 22.42 -12.46 -18.89
C ARG A 269 23.87 -12.22 -19.28
N ALA A 270 24.35 -10.97 -19.19
CA ALA A 270 25.76 -10.66 -19.46
C ALA A 270 26.70 -11.38 -18.48
N ARG A 271 26.38 -11.41 -17.18
CA ARG A 271 27.17 -12.15 -16.16
C ARG A 271 27.25 -13.65 -16.47
N GLN A 272 26.14 -14.24 -16.88
CA GLN A 272 26.08 -15.66 -17.24
C GLN A 272 26.89 -15.98 -18.51
N SER A 273 26.93 -15.06 -19.48
CA SER A 273 27.74 -15.24 -20.70
C SER A 273 29.24 -15.15 -20.46
N VAL A 274 29.70 -14.42 -19.43
CA VAL A 274 31.13 -14.30 -19.08
C VAL A 274 31.63 -15.52 -18.27
N THR A 275 30.72 -16.27 -17.66
CA THR A 275 31.05 -17.44 -16.82
C THR A 275 31.11 -18.76 -17.62
N ARG A 276 30.71 -18.74 -18.90
CA ARG A 276 30.83 -19.87 -19.84
C ARG A 276 32.07 -19.73 -20.71
#